data_AF-A0A928EJS1-F1
#
_entry.id   AF-A0A928EJS1-F1
#
_cell.length_a   1.000
_cell.length_b   1.000
_cell.length_c   1.000
_cell.angle_alpha   90.00
_cell.angle_beta   90.00
_cell.angle_gamma   90.00
#
_symmetry.space_group_name_H-M   'P 1'
#
loop_
_entity.id
_entity.type
_entity.pdbx_description
1 polymer ?
#
loop_
_entity_poly.entity_id
_entity_poly.type
_entity_poly.pdbx_seq_one_letter_code
_entity_poly.pdbx_strand_id
1 'polypeptide(L)'
;MKKILFLMIVVALSVLTLASCAWIGGENECAHEVTMPVGAGKAATCSEEGLTPGKKCADCGTVIEEQTAIAKLDHTIETIPAVEGSCTVKSKTAGEKCSVCGYVTKAPVEGDYKHNPVNVNAKEPTCTEDGYEAGVKCGDCGTVISGMATKPNKGGHDYGDNGKCECGATEGGNQGGNEGGNQGGNEGGNQGGSTESGDQDGIMDTEWDELK
;
A
#
# COMPACT_ATOMS: atom_id res chain seq x y z
N MET A 1 3.57 92.33 -50.61
CA MET A 1 4.14 92.02 -49.27
C MET A 1 3.13 92.22 -48.13
N LYS A 2 2.33 93.29 -48.09
CA LYS A 2 1.30 93.52 -47.04
C LYS A 2 0.13 92.50 -47.01
N LYS A 3 -0.19 91.81 -48.12
CA LYS A 3 -1.26 90.79 -48.17
C LYS A 3 -0.86 89.41 -47.64
N ILE A 4 0.43 89.07 -47.69
CA ILE A 4 0.96 87.78 -47.20
C ILE A 4 1.18 87.82 -45.68
N LEU A 5 1.56 89.00 -45.15
CA LEU A 5 1.70 89.21 -43.70
C LEU A 5 0.34 89.15 -42.97
N PHE A 6 -0.76 89.56 -43.62
CA PHE A 6 -2.10 89.48 -43.03
C PHE A 6 -2.64 88.04 -43.00
N LEU A 7 -2.30 87.21 -43.99
CA LEU A 7 -2.74 85.81 -44.04
C LEU A 7 -2.03 84.93 -42.99
N MET A 8 -0.75 85.21 -42.70
CA MET A 8 0.02 84.49 -41.67
C MET A 8 -0.46 84.79 -40.24
N ILE A 9 -0.94 86.01 -39.98
CA ILE A 9 -1.44 86.41 -38.65
C ILE A 9 -2.82 85.79 -38.36
N VAL A 10 -3.69 85.66 -39.37
CA VAL A 10 -5.02 85.04 -39.19
C VAL A 10 -4.90 83.51 -39.04
N VAL A 11 -3.95 82.87 -39.72
CA VAL A 11 -3.67 81.43 -39.56
C VAL A 11 -2.98 81.12 -38.23
N ALA A 12 -2.12 82.01 -37.71
CA ALA A 12 -1.50 81.84 -36.39
C ALA A 12 -2.50 82.00 -35.22
N LEU A 13 -3.52 82.84 -35.37
CA LEU A 13 -4.59 83.00 -34.38
C LEU A 13 -5.67 81.89 -34.46
N SER A 14 -5.82 81.21 -35.59
CA SER A 14 -6.78 80.09 -35.73
C SER A 14 -6.23 78.73 -35.28
N VAL A 15 -4.91 78.58 -35.12
CA VAL A 15 -4.30 77.37 -34.54
C VAL A 15 -4.25 77.44 -33.00
N LEU A 16 -4.47 78.62 -32.40
CA LEU A 16 -4.43 78.81 -30.95
C LEU A 16 -5.77 78.51 -30.23
N THR A 17 -6.86 78.25 -30.95
CA THR A 17 -8.19 77.97 -30.36
C THR A 17 -8.65 76.51 -30.49
N LEU A 18 -7.79 75.59 -30.94
CA LEU A 18 -8.02 74.14 -30.83
C LEU A 18 -7.13 73.46 -29.77
N ALA A 19 -6.33 74.23 -29.03
CA ALA A 19 -5.58 73.76 -27.86
C ALA A 19 -6.35 73.91 -26.53
N SER A 20 -7.67 74.13 -26.61
CA SER A 20 -8.55 74.22 -25.45
C SER A 20 -9.91 73.57 -25.74
N CYS A 21 -9.89 72.46 -26.49
CA CYS A 21 -10.93 71.46 -26.29
C CYS A 21 -10.66 70.86 -24.91
N ALA A 22 -11.42 71.39 -23.96
CA ALA A 22 -11.62 70.91 -22.61
C ALA A 22 -11.22 69.43 -22.46
N TRP A 23 -10.18 69.20 -21.68
CA TRP A 23 -9.94 67.95 -21.00
C TRP A 23 -11.10 67.75 -20.02
N ILE A 24 -12.31 67.47 -20.53
CA ILE A 24 -13.39 66.86 -19.77
C ILE A 24 -13.06 65.37 -19.69
N GLY A 25 -11.86 65.05 -19.19
CA GLY A 25 -11.52 63.74 -18.65
C GLY A 25 -12.09 63.67 -17.23
N GLY A 26 -13.39 63.89 -17.11
CA GLY A 26 -14.13 63.61 -15.88
C GLY A 26 -14.72 62.22 -15.97
N GLU A 27 -13.92 61.21 -16.33
CA GLU A 27 -14.33 59.82 -16.25
C GLU A 27 -13.87 59.26 -14.90
N ASN A 28 -14.62 59.63 -13.87
CA ASN A 28 -14.82 58.84 -12.65
C ASN A 28 -13.57 58.10 -12.12
N GLU A 29 -12.44 58.79 -11.96
CA GLU A 29 -11.25 58.17 -11.36
C GLU A 29 -11.59 57.77 -9.91
N CYS A 30 -11.78 56.46 -9.61
CA CYS A 30 -11.88 55.99 -8.20
C CYS A 30 -10.53 56.34 -7.57
N ALA A 31 -10.54 57.16 -6.50
CA ALA A 31 -9.35 57.48 -5.72
C ALA A 31 -8.74 56.23 -5.02
N HIS A 32 -9.48 55.11 -5.04
CA HIS A 32 -9.12 53.81 -4.47
C HIS A 32 -8.78 53.85 -2.96
N GLU A 33 -9.22 54.90 -2.25
CA GLU A 33 -8.96 55.08 -0.81
C GLU A 33 -9.82 54.17 0.07
N VAL A 34 -11.08 53.94 -0.33
CA VAL A 34 -12.00 53.07 0.40
C VAL A 34 -11.85 51.64 -0.11
N THR A 35 -11.28 50.77 0.72
CA THR A 35 -11.05 49.36 0.36
C THR A 35 -11.94 48.42 1.16
N MET A 36 -12.28 47.29 0.55
CA MET A 36 -12.97 46.17 1.21
C MET A 36 -12.23 44.85 0.98
N PRO A 37 -12.29 43.90 1.92
CA PRO A 37 -11.64 42.60 1.76
C PRO A 37 -12.34 41.78 0.67
N VAL A 38 -11.54 41.13 -0.19
CA VAL A 38 -12.01 40.16 -1.19
C VAL A 38 -11.93 38.73 -0.62
N GLY A 39 -11.06 38.52 0.36
CA GLY A 39 -10.93 37.27 1.12
C GLY A 39 -10.09 37.49 2.38
N ALA A 40 -10.40 36.77 3.45
CA ALA A 40 -9.79 36.95 4.77
C ALA A 40 -8.33 36.46 4.86
N GLY A 41 -7.77 35.90 3.78
CA GLY A 41 -6.53 35.13 3.82
C GLY A 41 -6.72 33.80 4.56
N LYS A 42 -5.78 32.88 4.34
CA LYS A 42 -5.74 31.56 4.99
C LYS A 42 -4.28 31.23 5.28
N ALA A 43 -3.94 30.90 6.52
CA ALA A 43 -2.58 30.46 6.82
C ALA A 43 -2.27 29.13 6.11
N ALA A 44 -1.03 28.95 5.68
CA ALA A 44 -0.56 27.68 5.16
C ALA A 44 -0.46 26.64 6.28
N THR A 45 -0.64 25.38 5.91
CA THR A 45 -0.37 24.22 6.78
C THR A 45 0.65 23.32 6.11
N CYS A 46 1.06 22.23 6.76
CA CYS A 46 1.93 21.25 6.10
C CYS A 46 1.20 20.42 5.04
N SER A 47 -0.14 20.45 4.98
CA SER A 47 -0.93 19.68 4.01
C SER A 47 -1.54 20.55 2.91
N GLU A 48 -1.75 21.84 3.17
CA GLU A 48 -2.46 22.76 2.29
C GLU A 48 -1.72 24.09 2.19
N GLU A 49 -1.72 24.67 0.98
CA GLU A 49 -1.23 26.03 0.77
C GLU A 49 -2.12 27.05 1.49
N GLY A 50 -1.51 28.18 1.85
CA GLY A 50 -2.19 29.34 2.38
C GLY A 50 -2.50 30.36 1.28
N LEU A 51 -3.21 31.42 1.64
CA LEU A 51 -3.49 32.57 0.81
C LEU A 51 -3.29 33.86 1.61
N THR A 52 -2.68 34.87 1.01
CA THR A 52 -2.68 36.21 1.59
C THR A 52 -4.09 36.82 1.56
N PRO A 53 -4.42 37.78 2.46
CA PRO A 53 -5.63 38.58 2.32
C PRO A 53 -5.59 39.42 1.05
N GLY A 54 -6.74 39.61 0.40
CA GLY A 54 -6.86 40.46 -0.79
C GLY A 54 -7.81 41.64 -0.54
N LYS A 55 -7.63 42.74 -1.28
CA LYS A 55 -8.43 43.97 -1.14
C LYS A 55 -8.85 44.53 -2.49
N LYS A 56 -10.01 45.19 -2.54
CA LYS A 56 -10.51 45.92 -3.72
C LYS A 56 -11.09 47.29 -3.35
N CYS A 57 -11.13 48.26 -4.28
CA CYS A 57 -11.89 49.52 -4.12
C CYS A 57 -13.36 49.16 -3.93
N ALA A 58 -13.96 49.65 -2.85
CA ALA A 58 -15.37 49.39 -2.54
C ALA A 58 -16.29 50.08 -3.55
N ASP A 59 -15.84 51.21 -4.12
CA ASP A 59 -16.65 52.05 -5.00
C ASP A 59 -16.69 51.54 -6.46
N CYS A 60 -15.55 51.09 -7.01
CA CYS A 60 -15.44 50.64 -8.40
C CYS A 60 -15.08 49.15 -8.58
N GLY A 61 -14.73 48.45 -7.49
CA GLY A 61 -14.42 47.02 -7.53
C GLY A 61 -13.02 46.66 -8.01
N THR A 62 -12.19 47.63 -8.44
CA THR A 62 -10.80 47.40 -8.84
C THR A 62 -10.01 46.71 -7.74
N VAL A 63 -9.30 45.62 -8.08
CA VAL A 63 -8.44 44.90 -7.13
C VAL A 63 -7.20 45.75 -6.83
N ILE A 64 -6.96 46.00 -5.54
CA ILE A 64 -5.85 46.83 -5.05
C ILE A 64 -4.71 45.94 -4.54
N GLU A 65 -5.07 44.83 -3.90
CA GLU A 65 -4.13 43.80 -3.45
C GLU A 65 -4.69 42.43 -3.87
N GLU A 66 -4.00 41.75 -4.80
CA GLU A 66 -4.37 40.40 -5.22
C GLU A 66 -4.01 39.37 -4.14
N GLN A 67 -4.81 38.30 -4.03
CA GLN A 67 -4.43 37.16 -3.20
C GLN A 67 -3.32 36.38 -3.87
N THR A 68 -2.31 36.02 -3.09
CA THR A 68 -1.17 35.23 -3.52
C THR A 68 -1.07 33.95 -2.70
N ALA A 69 -0.66 32.86 -3.35
CA ALA A 69 -0.47 31.58 -2.68
C ALA A 69 0.73 31.64 -1.73
N ILE A 70 0.56 31.08 -0.53
CA ILE A 70 1.61 30.86 0.45
C ILE A 70 1.96 29.37 0.41
N ALA A 71 3.23 29.07 0.15
CA ALA A 71 3.71 27.69 0.11
C ALA A 71 3.39 26.92 1.41
N LYS A 72 3.24 25.61 1.27
CA LYS A 72 3.02 24.72 2.42
C LYS A 72 4.16 24.83 3.42
N LEU A 73 3.84 24.60 4.68
CA LEU A 73 4.84 24.44 5.72
C LEU A 73 5.51 23.07 5.59
N ASP A 74 6.73 22.95 6.10
CA ASP A 74 7.40 21.65 6.16
C ASP A 74 6.69 20.69 7.14
N HIS A 75 6.75 19.39 6.85
CA HIS A 75 6.25 18.37 7.76
C HIS A 75 7.14 18.27 9.01
N THR A 76 6.49 18.22 10.19
CA THR A 76 7.20 17.95 11.45
C THR A 76 7.36 16.45 11.64
N ILE A 77 8.58 15.95 11.49
CA ILE A 77 8.88 14.52 11.46
C ILE A 77 8.79 13.86 12.85
N GLU A 78 8.07 12.75 12.90
CA GLU A 78 7.96 11.81 14.03
C GLU A 78 8.29 10.39 13.54
N THR A 79 9.10 9.67 14.30
CA THR A 79 9.52 8.31 13.97
C THR A 79 8.39 7.31 14.20
N ILE A 80 8.12 6.47 13.20
CA ILE A 80 7.34 5.24 13.38
C ILE A 80 8.33 4.17 13.85
N PRO A 81 8.12 3.54 15.02
CA PRO A 81 9.06 2.57 15.55
C PRO A 81 9.19 1.34 14.64
N ALA A 82 10.39 0.77 14.61
CA ALA A 82 10.62 -0.54 13.98
C ALA A 82 9.87 -1.63 14.74
N VAL A 83 9.53 -2.71 14.02
CA VAL A 83 8.94 -3.92 14.59
C VAL A 83 9.91 -5.07 14.35
N GLU A 84 10.37 -5.70 15.44
CA GLU A 84 11.20 -6.90 15.32
C GLU A 84 10.36 -8.05 14.77
N GLY A 85 10.97 -8.85 13.90
CA GLY A 85 10.35 -10.06 13.38
C GLY A 85 10.26 -11.16 14.43
N SER A 86 9.33 -12.08 14.22
CA SER A 86 9.14 -13.31 15.00
C SER A 86 8.79 -14.47 14.06
N CYS A 87 8.45 -15.63 14.61
CA CYS A 87 8.03 -16.79 13.82
C CYS A 87 6.71 -16.58 13.07
N THR A 88 5.87 -15.64 13.52
CA THR A 88 4.51 -15.43 12.98
C THR A 88 4.27 -13.99 12.52
N VAL A 89 5.19 -13.07 12.82
CA VAL A 89 5.11 -11.66 12.43
C VAL A 89 6.39 -11.29 11.72
N LYS A 90 6.28 -10.76 10.50
CA LYS A 90 7.44 -10.22 9.79
C LYS A 90 7.98 -8.97 10.46
N SER A 91 9.30 -8.77 10.35
CA SER A 91 9.94 -7.54 10.78
C SER A 91 9.46 -6.33 9.96
N LYS A 92 9.55 -5.13 10.53
CA LYS A 92 9.39 -3.85 9.82
C LYS A 92 10.49 -2.89 10.24
N THR A 93 11.06 -2.18 9.28
CA THR A 93 12.02 -1.10 9.56
C THR A 93 11.31 0.11 10.18
N ALA A 94 12.08 1.01 10.80
CA ALA A 94 11.54 2.29 11.25
C ALA A 94 11.10 3.15 10.05
N GLY A 95 9.98 3.85 10.21
CA GLY A 95 9.47 4.82 9.25
C GLY A 95 9.42 6.23 9.84
N GLU A 96 8.86 7.16 9.08
CA GLU A 96 8.69 8.56 9.47
C GLU A 96 7.31 9.06 9.01
N LYS A 97 6.65 9.83 9.87
CA LYS A 97 5.38 10.50 9.59
C LYS A 97 5.40 11.93 10.09
N CYS A 98 4.52 12.76 9.56
CA CYS A 98 4.25 14.07 10.11
C CYS A 98 3.41 13.92 11.39
N SER A 99 3.89 14.44 12.52
CA SER A 99 3.12 14.48 13.78
C SER A 99 1.87 15.36 13.70
N VAL A 100 1.87 16.37 12.83
CA VAL A 100 0.78 17.34 12.70
C VAL A 100 -0.37 16.80 11.85
N CYS A 101 -0.07 16.21 10.69
CA CYS A 101 -1.10 15.78 9.74
C CYS A 101 -1.13 14.27 9.46
N GLY A 102 -0.20 13.50 10.03
CA GLY A 102 -0.13 12.04 9.86
C GLY A 102 0.45 11.56 8.52
N TYR A 103 0.80 12.46 7.61
CA TYR A 103 1.39 12.07 6.31
C TYR A 103 2.68 11.28 6.51
N VAL A 104 2.78 10.09 5.90
CA VAL A 104 3.96 9.22 6.00
C VAL A 104 5.01 9.69 4.99
N THR A 105 6.10 10.28 5.49
CA THR A 105 7.23 10.77 4.66
C THR A 105 8.19 9.65 4.29
N LYS A 106 8.29 8.63 5.13
CA LYS A 106 9.05 7.41 4.88
C LYS A 106 8.27 6.20 5.40
N ALA A 107 7.80 5.36 4.50
CA ALA A 107 7.07 4.17 4.89
C ALA A 107 8.00 3.13 5.57
N PRO A 108 7.54 2.49 6.67
CA PRO A 108 8.16 1.25 7.16
C PRO A 108 8.22 0.21 6.04
N VAL A 109 9.37 -0.46 5.89
CA VAL A 109 9.56 -1.53 4.91
C VAL A 109 9.42 -2.87 5.62
N GLU A 110 8.62 -3.76 5.06
CA GLU A 110 8.45 -5.12 5.56
C GLU A 110 9.71 -5.95 5.26
N GLY A 111 10.20 -6.67 6.27
CA GLY A 111 11.30 -7.62 6.15
C GLY A 111 10.81 -9.05 6.34
N ASP A 112 11.71 -9.95 6.75
CA ASP A 112 11.39 -11.36 6.90
C ASP A 112 10.89 -11.71 8.30
N TYR A 113 10.38 -12.94 8.42
CA TYR A 113 10.19 -13.61 9.70
C TYR A 113 11.54 -13.87 10.35
N LYS A 114 11.55 -13.88 11.69
CA LYS A 114 12.74 -14.19 12.47
C LYS A 114 12.54 -15.54 13.15
N HIS A 115 13.19 -16.56 12.62
CA HIS A 115 13.24 -17.88 13.22
C HIS A 115 14.53 -18.06 14.03
N ASN A 116 14.48 -18.90 15.05
CA ASN A 116 15.62 -19.28 15.87
C ASN A 116 16.21 -20.60 15.37
N PRO A 117 17.28 -20.61 14.57
CA PRO A 117 17.79 -21.83 13.95
C PRO A 117 18.43 -22.78 14.97
N VAL A 118 17.96 -24.02 14.98
CA VAL A 118 18.49 -25.12 15.78
C VAL A 118 18.80 -26.29 14.87
N ASN A 119 20.04 -26.80 14.95
CA ASN A 119 20.47 -27.96 14.19
C ASN A 119 19.84 -29.23 14.76
N VAL A 120 19.41 -30.11 13.86
CA VAL A 120 18.89 -31.44 14.18
C VAL A 120 19.74 -32.47 13.45
N ASN A 121 20.29 -33.41 14.22
CA ASN A 121 21.07 -34.54 13.67
C ASN A 121 20.15 -35.48 12.88
N ALA A 122 20.72 -36.16 11.89
CA ALA A 122 19.99 -37.17 11.13
C ALA A 122 19.45 -38.29 12.04
N LYS A 123 18.29 -38.84 11.65
CA LYS A 123 17.71 -40.06 12.22
C LYS A 123 17.63 -41.09 11.10
N GLU A 124 18.24 -42.25 11.27
CA GLU A 124 18.08 -43.34 10.30
C GLU A 124 16.66 -43.93 10.37
N PRO A 125 16.05 -44.31 9.23
CA PRO A 125 14.76 -44.98 9.22
C PRO A 125 14.85 -46.36 9.87
N THR A 126 13.74 -46.78 10.47
CA THR A 126 13.55 -48.13 11.00
C THR A 126 12.64 -48.93 10.08
N CYS A 127 12.20 -50.12 10.51
CA CYS A 127 11.24 -50.92 9.76
C CYS A 127 9.91 -50.17 9.63
N THR A 128 9.45 -49.52 10.70
CA THR A 128 8.09 -48.94 10.80
C THR A 128 8.07 -47.42 10.90
N GLU A 129 9.17 -46.78 11.29
CA GLU A 129 9.27 -45.32 11.38
C GLU A 129 10.22 -44.76 10.32
N ASP A 130 9.79 -43.68 9.69
CA ASP A 130 10.65 -42.87 8.83
C ASP A 130 11.81 -42.27 9.63
N GLY A 131 12.93 -42.11 8.94
CA GLY A 131 14.05 -41.30 9.36
C GLY A 131 14.02 -39.92 8.70
N TYR A 132 15.08 -39.16 8.89
CA TYR A 132 15.29 -37.88 8.23
C TYR A 132 16.79 -37.56 8.14
N GLU A 133 17.16 -36.81 7.11
CA GLU A 133 18.49 -36.22 7.01
C GLU A 133 18.71 -35.13 8.06
N ALA A 134 19.97 -34.81 8.35
CA ALA A 134 20.29 -33.69 9.21
C ALA A 134 19.74 -32.38 8.60
N GLY A 135 19.35 -31.44 9.45
CA GLY A 135 18.80 -30.17 8.99
C GLY A 135 18.71 -29.13 10.09
N VAL A 136 18.03 -28.04 9.79
CA VAL A 136 17.83 -26.92 10.70
C VAL A 136 16.33 -26.66 10.81
N LYS A 137 15.84 -26.58 12.04
CA LYS A 137 14.47 -26.15 12.32
C LYS A 137 14.47 -24.95 13.24
N CYS A 138 13.37 -24.23 13.26
CA CYS A 138 13.13 -23.21 14.27
C CYS A 138 12.95 -23.89 15.64
N GLY A 139 13.74 -23.51 16.64
CA GLY A 139 13.60 -23.96 18.02
C GLY A 139 12.29 -23.53 18.66
N ASP A 140 11.71 -22.42 18.20
CA ASP A 140 10.54 -21.81 18.82
C ASP A 140 9.23 -22.32 18.22
N CYS A 141 9.17 -22.53 16.89
CA CYS A 141 7.94 -22.92 16.18
C CYS A 141 8.03 -24.23 15.39
N GLY A 142 9.21 -24.88 15.34
CA GLY A 142 9.40 -26.17 14.67
C GLY A 142 9.50 -26.14 13.14
N THR A 143 9.25 -24.99 12.49
CA THR A 143 9.38 -24.83 11.04
C THR A 143 10.75 -25.29 10.55
N VAL A 144 10.77 -26.13 9.52
CA VAL A 144 12.01 -26.53 8.85
C VAL A 144 12.56 -25.35 8.05
N ILE A 145 13.79 -24.94 8.36
CA ILE A 145 14.48 -23.83 7.70
C ILE A 145 15.31 -24.36 6.52
N SER A 146 15.95 -25.51 6.70
CA SER A 146 16.71 -26.19 5.64
C SER A 146 16.94 -27.67 5.99
N GLY A 147 17.15 -28.50 4.97
CA GLY A 147 17.37 -29.94 5.16
C GLY A 147 16.11 -30.66 5.66
N MET A 148 16.28 -31.64 6.57
CA MET A 148 15.18 -32.48 7.11
C MET A 148 14.39 -33.24 6.04
N ALA A 149 15.05 -33.62 4.94
CA ALA A 149 14.44 -34.51 3.96
C ALA A 149 14.08 -35.84 4.64
N THR A 150 12.83 -36.27 4.48
CA THR A 150 12.34 -37.54 5.03
C THR A 150 13.08 -38.70 4.37
N LYS A 151 13.55 -39.65 5.18
CA LYS A 151 14.04 -40.96 4.73
C LYS A 151 12.93 -41.98 4.98
N PRO A 152 12.26 -42.50 3.95
CA PRO A 152 11.18 -43.47 4.15
C PRO A 152 11.63 -44.68 4.97
N ASN A 153 10.71 -45.23 5.75
CA ASN A 153 10.89 -46.49 6.46
C ASN A 153 11.19 -47.64 5.49
N LYS A 154 11.67 -48.77 6.02
CA LYS A 154 12.02 -49.95 5.20
C LYS A 154 10.81 -50.82 4.82
N GLY A 155 9.61 -50.26 4.76
CA GLY A 155 8.40 -50.97 4.32
C GLY A 155 7.77 -51.89 5.37
N GLY A 156 7.94 -51.62 6.66
CA GLY A 156 7.39 -52.44 7.73
C GLY A 156 8.11 -53.78 7.91
N HIS A 157 7.35 -54.79 8.33
CA HIS A 157 7.77 -56.19 8.32
C HIS A 157 7.07 -56.91 7.15
N ASP A 158 7.27 -56.40 5.94
CA ASP A 158 6.85 -57.14 4.76
C ASP A 158 7.82 -58.30 4.55
N TYR A 159 7.37 -59.50 4.95
CA TYR A 159 8.08 -60.73 4.72
C TYR A 159 7.70 -61.21 3.32
N GLY A 160 8.55 -60.97 2.33
CA GLY A 160 8.39 -61.58 1.00
C GLY A 160 8.34 -63.12 1.08
N ASP A 161 8.12 -63.79 -0.06
CA ASP A 161 7.95 -65.26 -0.16
C ASP A 161 9.10 -66.11 0.44
N ASN A 162 10.22 -65.47 0.79
CA ASN A 162 11.43 -66.03 1.39
C ASN A 162 11.58 -65.74 2.91
N GLY A 163 10.57 -65.14 3.57
CA GLY A 163 10.50 -65.00 5.04
C GLY A 163 11.56 -64.09 5.67
N LYS A 164 12.23 -63.23 4.88
CA LYS A 164 13.35 -62.42 5.36
C LYS A 164 13.05 -60.94 5.28
N CYS A 165 12.98 -60.27 6.44
CA CYS A 165 12.86 -58.81 6.50
C CYS A 165 14.13 -58.14 5.95
N GLU A 166 13.99 -57.21 5.00
CA GLU A 166 15.09 -56.37 4.49
C GLU A 166 15.71 -55.48 5.57
N CYS A 167 15.01 -55.34 6.70
CA CYS A 167 15.47 -54.64 7.88
C CYS A 167 16.49 -55.42 8.75
N GLY A 168 16.69 -56.71 8.50
CA GLY A 168 17.57 -57.56 9.31
C GLY A 168 16.96 -58.08 10.62
N ALA A 169 15.65 -57.87 10.84
CA ALA A 169 14.94 -58.48 11.95
C ALA A 169 14.76 -59.99 11.71
N THR A 170 15.18 -60.82 12.66
CA THR A 170 14.88 -62.24 12.68
C THR A 170 13.49 -62.48 13.23
N GLU A 171 12.72 -63.39 12.63
CA GLU A 171 11.48 -63.90 13.21
C GLU A 171 11.74 -64.35 14.66
N GLY A 172 11.07 -63.73 15.64
CA GLY A 172 11.23 -64.12 17.05
C GLY A 172 11.22 -62.99 18.08
N GLY A 173 11.01 -61.73 17.69
CA GLY A 173 10.92 -60.60 18.62
C GLY A 173 9.49 -60.10 18.80
N ASN A 174 8.64 -60.89 19.47
CA ASN A 174 7.32 -60.50 20.00
C ASN A 174 6.21 -60.27 18.95
N GLN A 175 5.75 -61.36 18.33
CA GLN A 175 4.34 -61.45 17.92
C GLN A 175 3.48 -61.54 19.19
N GLY A 176 3.25 -60.39 19.83
CA GLY A 176 2.10 -60.20 20.72
C GLY A 176 0.86 -60.20 19.83
N GLY A 177 0.36 -61.39 19.53
CA GLY A 177 -0.82 -61.57 18.69
C GLY A 177 -2.00 -60.76 19.21
N ASN A 178 -2.62 -60.00 18.31
CA ASN A 178 -4.04 -59.76 18.41
C ASN A 178 -4.68 -59.92 17.04
N GLU A 179 -4.61 -61.15 16.53
CA GLU A 179 -5.59 -61.66 15.56
C GLU A 179 -6.48 -62.66 16.30
N GLY A 180 -7.41 -62.12 17.09
CA GLY A 180 -8.61 -62.83 17.54
C GLY A 180 -9.76 -62.45 16.62
N GLY A 181 -10.02 -63.27 15.60
CA GLY A 181 -11.09 -63.04 14.63
C GLY A 181 -12.49 -63.07 15.23
N ASN A 182 -13.43 -62.41 14.56
CA ASN A 182 -14.80 -62.88 14.46
C ASN A 182 -15.46 -62.33 13.19
N GLN A 183 -15.70 -63.22 12.22
CA GLN A 183 -16.68 -63.04 11.16
C GLN A 183 -17.99 -63.68 11.63
N GLY A 184 -19.12 -62.95 11.56
CA GLY A 184 -20.46 -63.56 11.68
C GLY A 184 -21.60 -62.60 12.02
N GLY A 185 -22.32 -62.14 10.98
CA GLY A 185 -23.76 -61.80 10.88
C GLY A 185 -24.47 -60.94 11.95
N ASN A 186 -25.19 -59.88 11.57
CA ASN A 186 -26.56 -60.01 11.04
C ASN A 186 -27.16 -58.66 10.56
N GLU A 187 -28.05 -58.81 9.58
CA GLU A 187 -29.12 -58.00 8.95
C GLU A 187 -29.65 -56.68 9.54
N GLY A 188 -30.12 -55.82 8.60
CA GLY A 188 -31.13 -54.75 8.75
C GLY A 188 -30.51 -53.35 8.74
N GLY A 189 -30.63 -52.49 7.72
CA GLY A 189 -31.77 -52.20 6.87
C GLY A 189 -32.23 -50.76 7.16
N ASN A 190 -32.04 -49.82 6.23
CA ASN A 190 -33.05 -48.85 5.77
C ASN A 190 -32.41 -47.65 5.01
N GLN A 191 -32.56 -47.75 3.68
CA GLN A 191 -32.86 -46.77 2.64
C GLN A 191 -32.87 -45.25 2.94
N GLY A 192 -32.40 -44.51 1.93
CA GLY A 192 -32.70 -43.09 1.73
C GLY A 192 -31.91 -42.52 0.55
N GLY A 193 -32.26 -42.93 -0.67
CA GLY A 193 -31.69 -42.38 -1.90
C GLY A 193 -32.46 -41.17 -2.40
N SER A 194 -31.78 -40.32 -3.17
CA SER A 194 -32.35 -39.73 -4.39
C SER A 194 -31.22 -39.29 -5.30
N THR A 195 -31.24 -39.86 -6.48
CA THR A 195 -30.54 -39.50 -7.72
C THR A 195 -30.73 -38.02 -8.08
N GLU A 196 -29.72 -37.39 -8.69
CA GLU A 196 -29.91 -36.84 -10.04
C GLU A 196 -28.57 -36.55 -10.72
N SER A 197 -28.51 -37.04 -11.95
CA SER A 197 -27.57 -36.81 -13.03
C SER A 197 -27.54 -35.35 -13.48
N GLY A 198 -26.37 -34.87 -13.91
CA GLY A 198 -26.23 -33.62 -14.63
C GLY A 198 -24.81 -33.41 -15.10
N ASP A 199 -24.53 -33.87 -16.33
CA ASP A 199 -23.38 -33.46 -17.12
C ASP A 199 -23.29 -31.92 -17.20
N GLN A 200 -22.08 -31.36 -17.15
CA GLN A 200 -21.66 -30.35 -18.13
C GLN A 200 -20.17 -29.99 -17.96
N ASP A 201 -19.42 -30.30 -19.01
CA ASP A 201 -18.21 -29.59 -19.40
C ASP A 201 -18.49 -28.08 -19.52
N GLY A 202 -17.54 -27.25 -19.06
CA GLY A 202 -17.64 -25.81 -19.16
C GLY A 202 -16.37 -25.11 -18.71
N ILE A 203 -15.46 -24.93 -19.67
CA ILE A 203 -14.43 -23.89 -19.74
C ILE A 203 -14.84 -22.61 -19.00
N MET A 204 -13.90 -21.97 -18.30
CA MET A 204 -13.59 -20.52 -18.43
C MET A 204 -12.31 -20.24 -17.63
N ASP A 205 -11.23 -20.06 -18.39
CA ASP A 205 -10.04 -19.32 -17.97
C ASP A 205 -10.40 -17.85 -17.67
N THR A 206 -9.44 -17.21 -16.99
CA THR A 206 -9.12 -15.77 -16.94
C THR A 206 -9.80 -14.88 -15.89
N GLU A 207 -8.90 -14.07 -15.30
CA GLU A 207 -9.08 -12.66 -14.92
C GLU A 207 -9.30 -12.37 -13.43
N TRP A 208 -8.20 -12.04 -12.73
CA TRP A 208 -8.21 -11.22 -11.51
C TRP A 208 -6.97 -10.32 -11.43
N ASP A 209 -6.78 -9.50 -12.47
CA ASP A 209 -6.03 -8.25 -12.33
C ASP A 209 -6.97 -7.12 -11.89
N GLU A 210 -6.38 -6.21 -11.10
CA GLU A 210 -6.87 -4.88 -10.70
C GLU A 210 -7.97 -4.77 -9.63
N LEU A 211 -7.54 -4.60 -8.37
CA LEU A 211 -8.13 -3.58 -7.49
C LEU A 211 -7.11 -3.07 -6.44
N LYS A 212 -6.66 -1.82 -6.70
CA LYS A 212 -5.99 -0.82 -5.83
C LYS A 212 -4.47 -0.78 -5.80
#